data_AF-A0A951N5W0-F1
#
_entry.id   AF-A0A951N5W0-F1
#
_cell.length_a   1.000
_cell.length_b   1.000
_cell.length_c   1.000
_cell.angle_alpha   90.00
_cell.angle_beta   90.00
_cell.angle_gamma   90.00
#
_symmetry.space_group_name_H-M   'P 1'
#
loop_
_entity.id
_entity.type
_entity.pdbx_description
1 polymer ?
#
loop_
_entity_poly.entity_id
_entity_poly.type
_entity_poly.pdbx_seq_one_letter_code
_entity_poly.pdbx_strand_id
1 'polypeptide(L)'
;MKFSIFLALLCGLSLAPRAEAQDTYRTYRNARFGTSVQYPANLLIPQPESKTRDGRKFLSRDGRIELTVSTTPPAARRAPK
;
A
#
# COMPACT_ATOMS: atom_id res chain seq x y z
N MET A 1 38.54 34.10 4.51
CA MET A 1 38.75 32.87 3.69
C MET A 1 38.34 31.57 4.38
N LYS A 2 38.33 31.46 5.72
CA LYS A 2 37.95 30.22 6.46
C LYS A 2 36.43 29.96 6.58
N PHE A 3 35.57 30.98 6.45
CA PHE A 3 34.10 30.83 6.50
C PHE A 3 33.47 30.28 5.20
N SER A 4 34.09 30.48 4.03
CA SER A 4 33.57 29.98 2.75
C SER A 4 33.62 28.46 2.62
N ILE A 5 34.58 27.81 3.27
CA ILE A 5 34.72 26.35 3.22
C ILE A 5 33.60 25.66 4.01
N PHE A 6 33.19 26.25 5.15
CA PHE A 6 32.07 25.74 5.95
C PHE A 6 30.72 25.86 5.23
N LEU A 7 30.50 26.94 4.47
CA LEU A 7 29.26 27.13 3.72
C LEU A 7 29.16 26.18 2.51
N ALA A 8 30.29 25.90 1.83
CA ALA A 8 30.34 24.91 0.75
C ALA A 8 30.10 23.48 1.25
N LEU A 9 30.55 23.15 2.46
CA LEU A 9 30.34 21.84 3.08
C LEU A 9 28.86 21.61 3.47
N LEU A 10 28.17 22.65 3.95
CA LEU A 10 26.74 22.56 4.28
C LEU A 10 25.86 22.40 3.04
N CYS A 11 26.17 23.09 1.93
CA CYS A 11 25.41 22.95 0.69
C CYS A 11 25.57 21.56 0.04
N GLY A 12 26.73 20.91 0.21
CA GLY A 12 26.98 19.57 -0.32
C GLY A 12 26.16 18.47 0.37
N LEU A 13 25.77 18.66 1.63
CA LEU A 13 25.03 17.66 2.41
C LEU A 13 23.53 17.61 2.05
N SER A 14 23.00 18.65 1.40
CA SER A 14 21.59 18.75 1.01
C SER A 14 21.23 17.94 -0.24
N LEU A 15 22.24 17.50 -1.00
CA LEU A 15 22.08 16.84 -2.31
C LEU A 15 22.21 15.31 -2.24
N ALA A 16 21.94 14.71 -1.09
CA ALA A 16 21.81 13.25 -1.03
C ALA A 16 20.56 12.84 -1.86
N PRO A 17 20.70 11.94 -2.85
CA PRO A 17 19.54 11.41 -3.55
C PRO A 17 18.65 10.72 -2.52
N ARG A 18 17.40 11.17 -2.42
CA ARG A 18 16.39 10.42 -1.68
C ARG A 18 16.16 9.13 -2.44
N ALA A 19 16.54 8.00 -1.83
CA ALA A 19 16.08 6.71 -2.29
C ALA A 19 14.56 6.65 -2.05
N GLU A 20 13.77 7.07 -3.04
CA GLU A 20 12.37 6.69 -3.08
C GLU A 20 12.32 5.18 -3.25
N ALA A 21 11.75 4.49 -2.27
CA ALA A 21 11.36 3.11 -2.46
C ALA A 21 10.35 3.10 -3.62
N GLN A 22 10.75 2.57 -4.78
CA GLN A 22 9.82 2.37 -5.88
C GLN A 22 8.66 1.50 -5.38
N ASP A 23 7.49 2.10 -5.27
CA ASP A 23 6.29 1.39 -4.84
C ASP A 23 6.02 0.25 -5.82
N THR A 24 6.36 -0.95 -5.39
CA THR A 24 6.17 -2.15 -6.20
C THR A 24 4.72 -2.57 -6.04
N TYR A 25 3.86 -2.18 -6.96
CA TYR A 25 2.46 -2.55 -6.92
C TYR A 25 2.25 -3.99 -7.43
N ARG A 26 1.30 -4.69 -6.81
CA ARG A 26 0.75 -5.96 -7.30
C ARG A 26 -0.77 -5.87 -7.38
N THR A 27 -1.37 -6.73 -8.19
CA THR A 27 -2.81 -6.75 -8.41
C THR A 27 -3.43 -7.96 -7.75
N TYR A 28 -4.41 -7.73 -6.87
CA TYR A 28 -5.34 -8.74 -6.39
C TYR A 28 -6.52 -8.84 -7.35
N ARG A 29 -6.90 -10.06 -7.74
CA ARG A 29 -8.10 -10.33 -8.52
C ARG A 29 -8.98 -11.34 -7.81
N ASN A 30 -10.25 -10.98 -7.61
CA ASN A 30 -11.30 -11.90 -7.22
C ASN A 30 -12.10 -12.32 -8.46
N ALA A 31 -11.83 -13.52 -8.98
CA ALA A 31 -12.46 -14.00 -10.20
C ALA A 31 -13.98 -14.24 -10.06
N ARG A 32 -14.47 -14.52 -8.84
CA ARG A 32 -15.89 -14.82 -8.59
C ARG A 32 -16.78 -13.61 -8.82
N PHE A 33 -16.30 -12.43 -8.42
CA PHE A 33 -17.06 -11.19 -8.51
C PHE A 33 -16.42 -10.13 -9.43
N GLY A 34 -15.38 -10.50 -10.19
CA GLY A 34 -14.69 -9.61 -11.13
C GLY A 34 -13.98 -8.41 -10.47
N THR A 35 -13.73 -8.45 -9.16
CA THR A 35 -13.08 -7.34 -8.44
C THR A 35 -11.57 -7.36 -8.69
N SER A 36 -10.96 -6.20 -8.91
CA SER A 36 -9.51 -6.04 -9.06
C SER A 36 -9.01 -4.81 -8.31
N VAL A 37 -7.96 -4.97 -7.50
CA VAL A 37 -7.38 -3.89 -6.69
C VAL A 37 -5.85 -3.97 -6.77
N GLN A 38 -5.20 -2.82 -7.00
CA GLN A 38 -3.75 -2.71 -6.88
C GLN A 38 -3.38 -2.39 -5.44
N TYR A 39 -2.31 -3.01 -4.93
CA TYR A 39 -1.79 -2.76 -3.59
C TYR A 39 -0.25 -2.64 -3.61
N PRO A 40 0.33 -1.77 -2.77
CA PRO A 40 1.79 -1.64 -2.63
C PRO A 40 2.35 -2.90 -1.96
N ALA A 41 3.00 -3.78 -2.73
CA ALA A 41 3.50 -5.08 -2.26
C ALA A 41 4.76 -4.98 -1.40
N ASN A 42 5.42 -3.82 -1.42
CA ASN A 42 6.45 -3.42 -0.45
C ASN A 42 5.87 -3.18 0.95
N LEU A 43 4.60 -2.80 1.05
CA LEU A 43 3.95 -2.43 2.31
C LEU A 43 2.98 -3.49 2.82
N LEU A 44 2.18 -4.06 1.92
CA LEU A 44 1.03 -4.91 2.25
C LEU A 44 1.23 -6.36 1.82
N ILE A 45 1.04 -7.27 2.77
CA ILE A 45 1.13 -8.71 2.60
C ILE A 45 -0.30 -9.27 2.49
N PRO A 46 -0.67 -9.90 1.37
CA PRO A 46 -1.99 -10.50 1.20
C PRO A 46 -2.15 -11.68 2.17
N GLN A 47 -3.29 -11.70 2.86
CA GLN A 47 -3.69 -12.80 3.72
C GLN A 47 -4.40 -13.90 2.91
N PRO A 48 -4.59 -15.11 3.49
CA PRO A 48 -5.44 -16.13 2.90
C PRO A 48 -6.80 -15.54 2.53
N GLU A 49 -7.35 -16.00 1.40
CA GLU A 49 -8.64 -15.54 0.92
C GLU A 49 -9.75 -15.93 1.92
N SER A 50 -10.80 -15.11 2.03
CA SER A 50 -11.93 -15.45 2.92
C SER A 50 -12.50 -16.82 2.55
N LYS A 51 -13.00 -17.58 3.54
CA LYS A 51 -13.67 -18.88 3.31
C LYS A 51 -14.82 -18.76 2.31
N THR A 52 -15.52 -17.62 2.31
CA THR A 52 -16.62 -17.34 1.38
C THR A 52 -16.14 -16.79 0.04
N ARG A 53 -14.84 -16.49 -0.10
CA ARG A 53 -14.21 -15.89 -1.29
C ARG A 53 -14.83 -14.56 -1.71
N ASP A 54 -15.43 -13.83 -0.77
CA ASP A 54 -16.03 -12.51 -1.03
C ASP A 54 -15.01 -11.37 -0.91
N GLY A 55 -13.73 -11.69 -0.72
CA GLY A 55 -12.73 -10.67 -0.45
C GLY A 55 -11.42 -11.21 0.09
N ARG A 56 -10.52 -10.27 0.38
CA ARG A 56 -9.20 -10.52 0.94
C ARG A 56 -8.77 -9.38 1.86
N LYS A 57 -8.06 -9.74 2.93
CA LYS A 57 -7.36 -8.80 3.81
C LYS A 57 -5.89 -8.69 3.41
N PHE A 58 -5.30 -7.54 3.65
CA PHE A 58 -3.88 -7.29 3.49
C PHE A 58 -3.37 -6.58 4.74
N LEU A 59 -2.21 -7.00 5.24
CA LEU A 59 -1.62 -6.46 6.46
C LEU A 59 -0.20 -5.98 6.21
N SER A 60 0.22 -4.91 6.86
CA SER A 60 1.64 -4.59 6.96
C SER A 60 2.37 -5.63 7.80
N ARG A 61 3.70 -5.72 7.62
CA ARG A 61 4.56 -6.64 8.38
C ARG A 61 4.45 -6.45 9.89
N ASP A 62 4.23 -5.22 10.34
CA ASP A 62 4.04 -4.87 11.75
C ASP A 62 2.58 -4.88 12.22
N GLY A 63 1.64 -5.23 11.32
CA GLY A 63 0.20 -5.31 11.61
C GLY A 63 -0.48 -3.95 11.85
N ARG A 64 0.20 -2.82 11.67
CA ARG A 64 -0.36 -1.48 11.91
C ARG A 64 -1.27 -0.99 10.80
N ILE A 65 -1.13 -1.54 9.59
CA ILE A 65 -1.93 -1.18 8.43
C ILE A 65 -2.75 -2.40 8.02
N GLU A 66 -4.05 -2.20 7.92
CA GLU A 66 -4.99 -3.18 7.37
C GLU A 66 -5.73 -2.58 6.18
N LEU A 67 -5.70 -3.29 5.06
CA LEU A 67 -6.58 -3.05 3.91
C LEU A 67 -7.53 -4.23 3.78
N THR A 68 -8.83 -3.98 3.73
CA THR A 68 -9.84 -5.00 3.45
C THR A 68 -10.52 -4.73 2.13
N VAL A 69 -10.49 -5.71 1.24
CA VAL A 69 -11.27 -5.72 0.00
C VAL A 69 -12.44 -6.67 0.22
N SER A 70 -13.66 -6.15 0.25
CA SER A 70 -14.88 -6.94 0.38
C SER A 70 -15.86 -6.60 -0.74
N THR A 71 -16.43 -7.63 -1.36
CA THR A 71 -17.50 -7.46 -2.34
C THR A 71 -18.85 -7.63 -1.65
N THR A 72 -19.66 -6.58 -1.63
CA THR A 72 -21.05 -6.68 -1.15
C THR A 72 -21.97 -7.01 -2.34
N PRO A 73 -22.82 -8.05 -2.25
CA PRO A 73 -23.84 -8.30 -3.27
C PRO A 73 -24.76 -7.08 -3.43
N PRO A 74 -25.20 -6.72 -4.65
CA PRO A 74 -26.09 -5.57 -4.87
C PRO A 74 -27.36 -5.58 -4.01
N ALA A 75 -27.89 -6.77 -3.68
CA ALA A 75 -29.08 -6.95 -2.85
C ALA A 75 -28.88 -6.52 -1.38
N ALA A 76 -27.67 -6.66 -0.83
CA ALA A 76 -27.39 -6.31 0.57
C ALA A 76 -27.23 -4.79 0.78
N ARG A 77 -27.02 -4.01 -0.29
CA ARG A 77 -26.95 -2.53 -0.23
C ARG A 77 -28.34 -1.88 -0.09
N ARG A 78 -29.44 -2.63 -0.33
CA ARG A 78 -30.81 -2.09 -0.40
C ARG A 78 -31.68 -2.37 0.83
N ALA A 79 -31.18 -2.99 1.89
CA ALA A 79 -31.96 -3.18 3.11
C ALA A 79 -31.83 -1.93 4.01
N PRO A 80 -32.82 -1.03 4.10
CA PRO A 80 -32.88 -0.08 5.20
C PRO A 80 -33.09 -0.84 6.52
N LYS A 81 -32.52 -0.29 7.59
CA LYS A 81 -32.69 -0.74 8.97
C LYS A 81 -34.07 -0.38 9.50
#